data_AF-A0A2V5ZFU7-F1
#
_entry.id   AF-A0A2V5ZFU7-F1
#
_cell.length_a   1.000
_cell.length_b   1.000
_cell.length_c   1.000
_cell.angle_alpha   90.00
_cell.angle_beta   90.00
_cell.angle_gamma   90.00
#
_symmetry.space_group_name_H-M   'P 1'
#
loop_
_entity.id
_entity.type
_entity.pdbx_description
1 polymer ?
#
loop_
_entity_poly.entity_id
_entity_poly.type
_entity_poly.pdbx_seq_one_letter_code
_entity_poly.pdbx_strand_id
1 'polypeptide(L)'
;MATLEQLPLFPRLKNAAVSLVFYLRQTFWPTDLAVFYPHPHDELNLWIVSICIALLILITLVAIIVRKNHPYVLVGWFWFLILVAPVTGILQAGLQSRADRFTYLPHIGITIAVAWSCADLARQLRNRQLVLGSTAIFAVVACTLLAFKQTTTWRDSVSLWSHALAITPENQTARQNLAAALWMIGKTDEARKESRAAAIAHARVVLKDFPYDLPTHNDLGVLLMQTGDVRGGIAEWEKTLAIDPDDGNALNNLAWVLATFPQDEIRNGKRAVELSTKASTLPGGDSPMVLRTLAAAHAEAGDFSNAVSTAQRALDLATAQNNNSLATTLRRELALYQASTPYREAPPP
;
A
#
# COMPACT_ATOMS: atom_id res chain seq x y z
N MET A 1 -2.73 9.58 19.32
CA MET A 1 -3.25 8.21 19.58
C MET A 1 -4.37 7.96 18.59
N ALA A 2 -4.52 6.74 18.07
CA ALA A 2 -5.65 6.43 17.18
C ALA A 2 -6.94 6.38 18.00
N THR A 3 -8.01 7.03 17.52
CA THR A 3 -9.30 7.04 18.21
C THR A 3 -9.94 5.65 18.16
N LEU A 4 -10.89 5.36 19.06
CA LEU A 4 -11.65 4.11 19.02
C LEU A 4 -12.51 3.98 17.75
N GLU A 5 -12.88 5.12 17.15
CA GLU A 5 -13.56 5.18 15.87
C GLU A 5 -12.65 4.73 14.71
N GLN A 6 -11.39 5.17 14.69
CA GLN A 6 -10.44 4.78 13.66
C GLN A 6 -9.96 3.32 13.79
N LEU A 7 -9.83 2.84 15.02
CA LEU A 7 -9.36 1.49 15.30
C LEU A 7 -10.13 0.91 16.48
N PRO A 8 -11.15 0.07 16.24
CA PRO A 8 -11.95 -0.53 17.31
C PRO A 8 -11.13 -1.40 18.26
N LEU A 9 -11.67 -1.65 19.46
CA LEU A 9 -10.97 -2.39 20.51
C LEU A 9 -10.63 -3.84 20.10
N PHE A 10 -11.53 -4.50 19.36
CA PHE A 10 -11.36 -5.91 19.01
C PHE A 10 -10.15 -6.16 18.07
N PRO A 11 -9.99 -5.42 16.96
CA PRO A 11 -8.75 -5.40 16.17
C PRO A 11 -7.47 -5.17 16.99
N ARG A 12 -7.50 -4.23 17.96
CA ARG A 12 -6.37 -3.94 18.85
C ARG A 12 -5.99 -5.17 19.68
N LEU A 13 -6.97 -5.85 20.26
CA LEU A 13 -6.74 -7.04 21.08
C LEU A 13 -6.20 -8.22 20.25
N LYS A 14 -6.73 -8.43 19.04
CA LYS A 14 -6.20 -9.42 18.08
C LYS A 14 -4.73 -9.13 17.77
N ASN A 15 -4.43 -7.87 17.44
CA ASN A 15 -3.07 -7.44 17.15
C ASN A 15 -2.12 -7.56 18.35
N ALA A 16 -2.60 -7.28 19.57
CA ALA A 16 -1.81 -7.41 20.80
C ALA A 16 -1.32 -8.84 21.03
N ALA A 17 -2.21 -9.83 20.90
CA ALA A 17 -1.86 -11.24 21.06
C ALA A 17 -0.81 -11.69 20.02
N VAL A 18 -0.99 -11.31 18.76
CA VAL A 18 -0.04 -11.63 17.68
C VAL A 18 1.29 -10.90 17.88
N SER A 19 1.26 -9.63 18.29
CA SER A 19 2.46 -8.81 18.51
C SER A 19 3.32 -9.35 19.65
N LEU A 20 2.73 -9.86 20.74
CA LEU A 20 3.48 -10.49 21.83
C LEU A 20 4.32 -11.68 21.35
N VAL A 21 3.71 -12.59 20.58
CA VAL A 21 4.41 -13.74 20.02
C VAL A 21 5.48 -13.31 19.02
N PHE A 22 5.19 -12.28 18.23
CA PHE A 22 6.15 -11.74 17.29
C PHE A 22 7.37 -11.11 17.98
N TYR A 23 7.17 -10.33 19.04
CA TYR A 23 8.26 -9.76 19.84
C TYR A 23 9.14 -10.87 20.45
N LEU A 24 8.53 -11.96 20.96
CA LEU A 24 9.29 -13.11 21.45
C LEU A 24 10.11 -13.78 20.35
N ARG A 25 9.53 -13.95 19.15
CA ARG A 25 10.28 -14.47 18.01
C ARG A 25 11.46 -13.56 17.68
N GLN A 26 11.25 -12.25 17.62
CA GLN A 26 12.31 -11.29 17.32
C GLN A 26 13.43 -11.25 18.35
N THR A 27 13.15 -11.57 19.63
CA THR A 27 14.19 -11.71 20.66
C THR A 27 15.27 -12.71 20.26
N PHE A 28 14.87 -13.85 19.68
CA PHE A 28 15.78 -14.93 19.32
C PHE A 28 16.14 -14.97 17.84
N TRP A 29 15.29 -14.39 16.99
CA TRP A 29 15.44 -14.36 15.53
C TRP A 29 15.02 -12.99 14.97
N PRO A 30 15.85 -11.94 15.14
CA PRO A 30 15.54 -10.56 14.75
C PRO A 30 15.70 -10.34 13.24
N THR A 31 14.91 -11.06 12.45
CA THR A 31 14.80 -10.84 11.00
C THR A 31 13.60 -9.96 10.67
N ASP A 32 13.60 -9.38 9.47
CA ASP A 32 12.45 -8.69 8.89
C ASP A 32 12.02 -7.47 9.73
N LEU A 33 13.01 -6.68 10.18
CA LEU A 33 12.83 -5.49 11.00
C LEU A 33 12.49 -4.27 10.13
N ALA A 34 11.31 -3.70 10.30
CA ALA A 34 10.87 -2.50 9.60
C ALA A 34 10.72 -1.31 10.55
N VAL A 35 10.97 -0.09 10.04
CA VAL A 35 10.76 1.15 10.80
C VAL A 35 9.28 1.39 11.13
N PHE A 36 8.37 0.86 10.31
CA PHE A 36 6.94 1.01 10.44
C PHE A 36 6.21 -0.24 9.98
N TYR A 37 5.37 -0.81 10.84
CA TYR A 37 4.49 -1.93 10.51
C TYR A 37 3.04 -1.42 10.50
N PRO A 38 2.35 -1.42 9.35
CA PRO A 38 0.94 -1.03 9.30
C PRO A 38 0.09 -1.88 10.24
N HIS A 39 -0.95 -1.30 10.84
CA HIS A 39 -1.92 -2.07 11.61
C HIS A 39 -2.78 -2.92 10.64
N PRO A 40 -2.94 -4.23 10.87
CA PRO A 40 -3.69 -5.12 9.97
C PRO A 40 -5.22 -4.94 10.04
N HIS A 41 -5.70 -3.84 10.64
CA HIS A 41 -7.12 -3.62 10.99
C HIS A 41 -7.81 -4.91 11.44
N ASP A 42 -8.88 -5.34 10.76
CA ASP A 42 -9.58 -6.59 11.09
C ASP A 42 -9.14 -7.81 10.25
N GLU A 43 -8.11 -7.67 9.41
CA GLU A 43 -7.65 -8.69 8.47
C GLU A 43 -6.92 -9.87 9.13
N LEU A 44 -6.64 -9.81 10.45
CA LEU A 44 -6.02 -10.91 11.18
C LEU A 44 -6.96 -12.11 11.29
N ASN A 45 -6.54 -13.26 10.76
CA ASN A 45 -7.27 -14.52 10.86
C ASN A 45 -7.42 -14.99 12.32
N LEU A 46 -8.66 -15.31 12.72
CA LEU A 46 -8.97 -15.73 14.09
C LEU A 46 -8.21 -17.00 14.53
N TRP A 47 -7.94 -17.93 13.62
CA TRP A 47 -7.17 -19.14 13.95
C TRP A 47 -5.71 -18.81 14.33
N ILE A 48 -5.08 -17.86 13.63
CA ILE A 48 -3.71 -17.42 13.95
C ILE A 48 -3.70 -16.76 15.34
N VAL A 49 -4.65 -15.86 15.59
CA VAL A 49 -4.81 -15.22 16.90
C VAL A 49 -4.99 -16.28 17.99
N SER A 50 -5.81 -17.31 17.75
CA SER A 50 -6.05 -18.40 18.70
C SER A 50 -4.79 -19.21 19.00
N ILE A 51 -3.98 -19.51 17.99
CA ILE A 51 -2.68 -20.19 18.15
C ILE A 51 -1.73 -19.32 18.98
N CYS A 52 -1.67 -18.02 18.71
CA CYS A 52 -0.85 -17.09 19.50
C CYS A 52 -1.28 -17.06 20.96
N ILE A 53 -2.58 -16.95 21.23
CA ILE A 53 -3.13 -16.97 22.61
C ILE A 53 -2.79 -18.30 23.30
N ALA A 54 -3.00 -19.44 22.63
CA ALA A 54 -2.68 -20.75 23.20
C ALA A 54 -1.20 -20.88 23.56
N LEU A 55 -0.30 -20.38 22.70
CA LEU A 55 1.14 -20.36 22.96
C LEU A 55 1.49 -19.48 24.18
N LEU A 56 0.89 -18.29 24.29
CA LEU A 56 1.11 -17.40 25.44
C LEU A 56 0.61 -18.01 26.75
N ILE A 57 -0.54 -18.70 26.72
CA ILE A 57 -1.07 -19.44 27.87
C ILE A 57 -0.10 -20.57 28.24
N LEU A 58 0.38 -21.34 27.26
CA LEU A 58 1.33 -22.43 27.49
C LEU A 58 2.61 -21.93 28.16
N ILE A 59 3.23 -20.86 27.64
CA ILE A 59 4.43 -20.26 28.23
C ILE A 59 4.17 -19.80 29.66
N THR A 60 3.01 -19.18 29.90
CA THR A 60 2.61 -18.72 31.24
C THR A 60 2.44 -19.88 32.21
N LEU A 61 1.78 -20.97 31.79
CA LEU A 61 1.62 -22.17 32.61
C LEU A 61 2.97 -22.82 32.92
N VAL A 62 3.86 -22.94 31.93
CA VAL A 62 5.22 -23.45 32.15
C VAL A 62 5.96 -22.58 33.18
N ALA A 63 5.92 -21.26 33.03
CA ALA A 63 6.56 -20.33 33.97
C ALA A 63 6.02 -20.47 35.40
N ILE A 64 4.71 -20.70 35.56
CA ILE A 64 4.06 -20.93 36.87
C ILE A 64 4.46 -22.30 37.45
N ILE A 65 4.53 -23.35 36.64
CA ILE A 65 4.89 -24.70 37.08
C ILE A 65 6.33 -24.73 37.58
N VAL A 66 7.27 -24.13 36.83
CA VAL A 66 8.69 -24.16 37.17
C VAL A 66 9.08 -23.15 38.26
N ARG A 67 8.17 -22.26 38.69
CA ARG A 67 8.48 -21.12 39.58
C ARG A 67 9.15 -21.50 40.92
N LYS A 68 8.90 -22.72 41.43
CA LYS A 68 9.49 -23.17 42.69
C LYS A 68 10.98 -23.51 42.55
N ASN A 69 11.38 -24.03 41.40
CA ASN A 69 12.76 -24.47 41.13
C ASN A 69 13.55 -23.42 40.32
N HIS A 70 12.87 -22.71 39.42
CA HIS A 70 13.45 -21.72 38.51
C HIS A 70 12.62 -20.42 38.55
N PRO A 71 12.62 -19.69 39.69
CA PRO A 71 11.79 -18.49 39.87
C PRO A 71 12.10 -17.37 38.87
N TYR A 72 13.33 -17.32 38.36
CA TYR A 72 13.75 -16.36 37.34
C TYR A 72 12.99 -16.48 36.01
N VAL A 73 12.43 -17.65 35.68
CA VAL A 73 11.57 -17.83 34.49
C VAL A 73 10.26 -17.09 34.66
N LEU A 74 9.64 -17.20 35.84
CA LEU A 74 8.41 -16.49 36.18
C LEU A 74 8.65 -14.98 36.19
N VAL A 75 9.71 -14.54 36.88
CA VAL A 75 10.07 -13.12 36.98
C VAL A 75 10.33 -12.54 35.59
N GLY A 76 11.16 -13.21 34.79
CA GLY A 76 11.48 -12.76 33.43
C GLY A 76 10.26 -12.70 32.50
N TRP A 77 9.39 -13.71 32.58
CA TRP A 77 8.16 -13.76 31.78
C TRP A 77 7.17 -12.65 32.12
N PHE A 78 6.86 -12.46 33.41
CA PHE A 78 5.93 -11.42 33.83
C PHE A 78 6.51 -10.02 33.68
N TRP A 79 7.82 -9.84 33.85
CA TRP A 79 8.51 -8.59 33.52
C TRP A 79 8.29 -8.21 32.04
N PHE A 80 8.49 -9.16 31.13
CA PHE A 80 8.23 -8.96 29.71
C PHE A 80 6.78 -8.55 29.44
N LEU A 81 5.81 -9.33 29.95
CA LEU A 81 4.38 -9.06 29.75
C LEU A 81 3.95 -7.70 30.28
N ILE A 82 4.39 -7.32 31.48
CA ILE A 82 4.01 -6.05 32.12
C ILE A 82 4.58 -4.87 31.34
N LEU A 83 5.86 -4.91 30.96
CA LEU A 83 6.49 -3.77 30.29
C LEU A 83 6.10 -3.64 28.83
N VAL A 84 5.75 -4.75 28.16
CA VAL A 84 5.30 -4.68 26.76
C VAL A 84 3.82 -4.33 26.66
N ALA A 85 3.01 -4.57 27.70
CA ALA A 85 1.56 -4.33 27.69
C ALA A 85 1.16 -2.94 27.15
N PRO A 86 1.78 -1.82 27.59
CA PRO A 86 1.46 -0.48 27.09
C PRO A 86 1.65 -0.32 25.58
N VAL A 87 2.54 -1.09 24.96
CA VAL A 87 2.95 -0.93 23.55
C VAL A 87 2.40 -2.01 22.61
N THR A 88 1.60 -2.95 23.13
CA THR A 88 0.95 -4.02 22.34
C THR A 88 -0.31 -3.59 21.60
N GLY A 89 -0.75 -2.33 21.76
CA GLY A 89 -1.96 -1.80 21.10
C GLY A 89 -3.14 -1.58 22.05
N ILE A 90 -3.03 -1.97 23.33
CA ILE A 90 -3.99 -1.56 24.37
C ILE A 90 -4.03 -0.03 24.46
N LEU A 91 -2.85 0.60 24.47
CA LEU A 91 -2.68 2.04 24.26
C LEU A 91 -2.17 2.28 22.83
N GLN A 92 -3.11 2.40 21.89
CA GLN A 92 -2.78 2.49 20.45
C GLN A 92 -2.12 3.84 20.09
N ALA A 93 -0.80 3.82 19.98
CA ALA A 93 0.00 4.94 19.51
C ALA A 93 0.05 4.97 17.97
N GLY A 94 -0.92 5.61 17.32
CA GLY A 94 -0.97 5.77 15.86
C GLY A 94 -1.45 4.51 15.12
N LEU A 95 -1.21 4.43 13.82
CA LEU A 95 -1.69 3.35 12.94
C LEU A 95 -0.70 2.19 12.77
N GLN A 96 0.28 2.09 13.65
CA GLN A 96 1.26 1.00 13.64
C GLN A 96 0.76 -0.22 14.41
N SER A 97 0.99 -1.44 13.89
CA SER A 97 0.69 -2.68 14.63
C SER A 97 1.64 -2.88 15.79
N ARG A 98 2.92 -2.58 15.60
CA ARG A 98 4.00 -2.82 16.56
C ARG A 98 5.16 -1.87 16.31
N ALA A 99 6.07 -1.78 17.28
CA ALA A 99 7.27 -0.95 17.15
C ALA A 99 8.45 -1.54 17.93
N ASP A 100 9.47 -1.97 17.19
CA ASP A 100 10.66 -2.65 17.71
C ASP A 100 11.38 -1.83 18.79
N ARG A 101 11.37 -0.49 18.65
CA ARG A 101 11.99 0.47 19.56
C ARG A 101 11.46 0.45 21.00
N PHE A 102 10.31 -0.18 21.27
CA PHE A 102 9.76 -0.25 22.63
C PHE A 102 10.10 -1.55 23.35
N THR A 103 10.84 -2.44 22.70
CA THR A 103 11.07 -3.78 23.24
C THR A 103 12.28 -3.86 24.15
N TYR A 104 13.16 -2.85 24.21
CA TYR A 104 14.41 -2.90 24.99
C TYR A 104 14.19 -3.18 26.49
N LEU A 105 13.23 -2.53 27.17
CA LEU A 105 12.94 -2.82 28.58
C LEU A 105 12.24 -4.18 28.77
N PRO A 106 11.22 -4.56 27.97
CA PRO A 106 10.65 -5.91 28.01
C PRO A 106 11.71 -7.01 27.86
N HIS A 107 12.68 -6.84 26.96
CA HIS A 107 13.72 -7.84 26.69
C HIS A 107 14.61 -8.14 27.90
N ILE A 108 14.75 -7.22 28.86
CA ILE A 108 15.46 -7.48 30.13
C ILE A 108 14.87 -8.69 30.84
N GLY A 109 13.53 -8.83 30.85
CA GLY A 109 12.87 -9.98 31.48
C GLY A 109 13.23 -11.29 30.79
N ILE A 110 13.20 -11.32 29.46
CA ILE A 110 13.53 -12.51 28.68
C ILE A 110 15.02 -12.86 28.81
N THR A 111 15.93 -11.88 28.81
CA THR A 111 17.37 -12.13 28.98
C THR A 111 17.71 -12.65 30.37
N ILE A 112 17.04 -12.16 31.42
CA ILE A 112 17.08 -12.74 32.77
C ILE A 112 16.69 -14.23 32.68
N ALA A 113 15.50 -14.54 32.16
CA ALA A 113 15.01 -15.91 32.11
C ALA A 113 15.97 -16.86 31.35
N VAL A 114 16.51 -16.40 30.22
CA VAL A 114 17.43 -17.17 29.37
C VAL A 114 18.80 -17.34 30.04
N ALA A 115 19.40 -16.27 30.58
CA ALA A 115 20.74 -16.31 31.15
C ALA A 115 20.83 -17.30 32.32
N TRP A 116 19.88 -17.24 33.26
CA TRP A 116 19.85 -18.17 34.38
C TRP A 116 19.47 -19.59 33.96
N SER A 117 18.57 -19.77 32.97
CA SER A 117 18.28 -21.10 32.40
C SER A 117 19.53 -21.74 31.80
N CYS A 118 20.30 -20.98 31.01
CA CYS A 118 21.55 -21.45 30.42
C CYS A 118 22.59 -21.79 31.49
N ALA A 119 22.69 -20.98 32.55
CA ALA A 119 23.59 -21.24 33.66
C ALA A 119 23.24 -22.55 34.40
N ASP A 120 21.95 -22.80 34.66
CA ASP A 120 21.47 -24.00 35.32
C ASP A 120 21.69 -25.26 34.47
N LEU A 121 21.36 -25.21 33.16
CA LEU A 121 21.59 -26.29 32.22
C LEU A 121 23.09 -26.61 32.05
N ALA A 122 23.95 -25.58 32.06
CA ALA A 122 25.38 -25.75 31.90
C ALA A 122 26.07 -26.33 33.15
N ARG A 123 25.40 -26.42 34.32
CA ARG A 123 26.01 -27.00 35.53
C ARG A 123 26.44 -28.46 35.36
N GLN A 124 25.77 -29.20 34.49
CA GLN A 124 26.04 -30.62 34.23
C GLN A 124 27.14 -30.84 33.17
N LEU A 125 27.61 -29.77 32.51
CA LEU A 125 28.60 -29.87 31.45
C LEU A 125 30.03 -29.90 32.03
N ARG A 126 30.81 -30.92 31.65
CA ARG A 126 32.22 -31.09 32.07
C ARG A 126 33.10 -29.89 31.71
N ASN A 127 32.86 -29.25 30.56
CA ASN A 127 33.64 -28.11 30.04
C ASN A 127 32.81 -26.81 29.99
N ARG A 128 31.98 -26.55 31.00
CA ARG A 128 31.00 -25.45 31.01
C ARG A 128 31.56 -24.08 30.64
N GLN A 129 32.77 -23.72 31.10
CA GLN A 129 33.37 -22.41 30.82
C GLN A 129 33.69 -22.24 29.34
N LEU A 130 34.24 -23.27 28.69
CA LEU A 130 34.52 -23.25 27.26
C LEU A 130 33.22 -23.19 26.46
N VAL A 131 32.23 -24.04 26.80
CA VAL A 131 30.93 -24.06 26.08
C VAL A 131 30.22 -22.71 26.19
N LEU A 132 30.09 -22.17 27.41
CA LEU A 132 29.45 -20.87 27.63
C LEU A 132 30.26 -19.73 26.99
N GLY A 133 31.59 -19.74 27.11
CA GLY A 133 32.47 -18.74 26.51
C GLY A 133 32.39 -18.73 24.98
N SER A 134 32.50 -19.89 24.34
CA SER A 134 32.37 -20.01 22.87
C SER A 134 30.97 -19.62 22.39
N THR A 135 29.92 -20.02 23.11
CA THR A 135 28.53 -19.64 22.77
C THR A 135 28.32 -18.13 22.91
N ALA A 136 28.84 -17.51 23.97
CA ALA A 136 28.78 -16.08 24.17
C ALA A 136 29.54 -15.31 23.09
N ILE A 137 30.75 -15.74 22.74
CA ILE A 137 31.54 -15.14 21.65
C ILE A 137 30.77 -15.24 20.33
N PHE A 138 30.25 -16.42 20.00
CA PHE A 138 29.44 -16.62 18.79
C PHE A 138 28.22 -15.70 18.77
N ALA A 139 27.46 -15.64 19.87
CA ALA A 139 26.28 -14.78 19.98
C ALA A 139 26.63 -13.30 19.83
N VAL A 140 27.72 -12.83 20.45
CA VAL A 140 28.20 -11.45 20.31
C VAL A 140 28.58 -11.15 18.86
N VAL A 141 29.39 -12.01 18.22
CA VAL A 141 29.80 -11.82 16.82
C VAL A 141 28.58 -11.81 15.90
N ALA A 142 27.66 -12.75 16.06
CA ALA A 142 26.43 -12.82 15.27
C ALA A 142 25.58 -11.55 15.45
N CYS A 143 25.34 -11.13 16.69
CA CYS A 143 24.59 -9.91 16.98
C CYS A 143 25.29 -8.65 16.45
N THR A 144 26.63 -8.57 16.50
CA THR A 144 27.39 -7.45 15.92
C THR A 144 27.22 -7.39 14.40
N LEU A 145 27.31 -8.53 13.71
CA LEU A 145 27.12 -8.58 12.25
C LEU A 145 25.67 -8.23 11.86
N LEU A 146 24.69 -8.75 12.58
CA LEU A 146 23.27 -8.45 12.36
C LEU A 146 22.96 -6.98 12.63
N ALA A 147 23.48 -6.43 13.75
CA ALA A 147 23.32 -5.02 14.08
C ALA A 147 24.00 -4.12 13.03
N PHE A 148 25.21 -4.47 12.58
CA PHE A 148 25.90 -3.74 11.53
C PHE A 148 25.06 -3.72 10.25
N LYS A 149 24.60 -4.89 9.78
CA LYS A 149 23.71 -4.99 8.62
C LYS A 149 22.45 -4.15 8.80
N GLN A 150 21.80 -4.23 9.97
CA GLN A 150 20.60 -3.46 10.25
C GLN A 150 20.88 -1.96 10.22
N THR A 151 21.97 -1.47 10.81
CA THR A 151 22.28 -0.02 10.78
C THR A 151 22.52 0.53 9.38
N THR A 152 22.93 -0.31 8.41
CA THR A 152 23.06 0.14 7.01
C THR A 152 21.72 0.54 6.38
N THR A 153 20.60 -0.04 6.82
CA THR A 153 19.26 0.36 6.32
C THR A 153 18.88 1.76 6.77
N TRP A 154 19.49 2.27 7.85
CA TRP A 154 19.22 3.59 8.42
C TRP A 154 20.15 4.68 7.86
N ARG A 155 20.98 4.35 6.86
CA ARG A 155 21.93 5.28 6.26
C ARG A 155 21.26 6.51 5.64
N ASP A 156 20.13 6.31 4.96
CA ASP A 156 19.38 7.35 4.28
C ASP A 156 17.89 6.96 4.15
N SER A 157 17.05 7.95 3.86
CA SER A 157 15.60 7.76 3.77
C SER A 157 15.18 6.79 2.66
N VAL A 158 15.87 6.78 1.50
CA VAL A 158 15.52 5.88 0.40
C VAL A 158 15.79 4.43 0.81
N SER A 159 16.98 4.15 1.37
CA SER A 159 17.32 2.83 1.91
C SER A 159 16.36 2.39 3.00
N LEU A 160 16.01 3.28 3.93
CA LEU A 160 15.11 3.01 5.05
C LEU A 160 13.71 2.63 4.60
N TRP A 161 13.10 3.44 3.72
CA TRP A 161 11.73 3.21 3.27
C TRP A 161 11.64 2.09 2.23
N SER A 162 12.67 1.92 1.39
CA SER A 162 12.76 0.74 0.50
C SER A 162 12.83 -0.55 1.29
N HIS A 163 13.61 -0.58 2.39
CA HIS A 163 13.66 -1.75 3.27
C HIS A 163 12.30 -2.00 3.94
N ALA A 164 11.62 -0.95 4.42
CA ALA A 164 10.29 -1.08 5.00
C ALA A 164 9.28 -1.68 4.01
N LEU A 165 9.33 -1.29 2.73
CA LEU A 165 8.49 -1.87 1.68
C LEU A 165 8.86 -3.32 1.33
N ALA A 166 10.13 -3.69 1.39
CA ALA A 166 10.55 -5.07 1.19
C ALA A 166 9.97 -6.01 2.27
N ILE A 167 9.84 -5.52 3.51
CA ILE A 167 9.27 -6.28 4.63
C ILE A 167 7.73 -6.19 4.67
N THR A 168 7.19 -5.02 4.34
CA THR A 168 5.75 -4.74 4.34
C THR A 168 5.33 -4.14 3.00
N PRO A 169 5.05 -4.96 1.98
CA PRO A 169 4.73 -4.47 0.62
C PRO A 169 3.50 -3.58 0.55
N GLU A 170 2.52 -3.83 1.41
CA GLU A 170 1.27 -3.07 1.55
C GLU A 170 1.40 -1.94 2.58
N ASN A 171 2.53 -1.22 2.56
CA ASN A 171 2.80 -0.15 3.51
C ASN A 171 2.69 1.23 2.85
N GLN A 172 1.48 1.79 2.90
CA GLN A 172 1.19 3.12 2.35
C GLN A 172 2.13 4.20 2.92
N THR A 173 2.37 4.17 4.23
CA THR A 173 3.26 5.14 4.89
C THR A 173 4.69 5.04 4.34
N ALA A 174 5.20 3.83 4.14
CA ALA A 174 6.53 3.65 3.55
C ALA A 174 6.58 4.10 2.08
N ARG A 175 5.54 3.84 1.26
CA ARG A 175 5.48 4.34 -0.12
C ARG A 175 5.48 5.86 -0.20
N GLN A 176 4.67 6.52 0.64
CA GLN A 176 4.60 7.99 0.69
C GLN A 176 5.94 8.61 1.07
N ASN A 177 6.59 8.07 2.12
CA ASN A 177 7.88 8.59 2.56
C ASN A 177 9.02 8.23 1.58
N LEU A 178 8.96 7.08 0.90
CA LEU A 178 9.90 6.75 -0.17
C LEU A 178 9.76 7.73 -1.34
N ALA A 179 8.53 8.01 -1.79
CA ALA A 179 8.28 8.99 -2.83
C ALA A 179 8.84 10.37 -2.46
N ALA A 180 8.57 10.84 -1.23
CA ALA A 180 9.12 12.10 -0.73
C ALA A 180 10.66 12.11 -0.72
N ALA A 181 11.29 11.03 -0.27
CA ALA A 181 12.75 10.90 -0.28
C ALA A 181 13.32 10.92 -1.70
N LEU A 182 12.66 10.24 -2.66
CA LEU A 182 13.06 10.20 -4.07
C LEU A 182 12.92 11.58 -4.74
N TRP A 183 11.88 12.34 -4.40
CA TRP A 183 11.72 13.73 -4.85
C TRP A 183 12.90 14.61 -4.39
N MET A 184 13.32 14.47 -3.13
CA MET A 184 14.42 15.27 -2.58
C MET A 184 15.77 15.00 -3.27
N ILE A 185 16.00 13.79 -3.76
CA ILE A 185 17.25 13.43 -4.46
C ILE A 185 17.14 13.54 -5.99
N GLY A 186 16.06 14.14 -6.50
CA GLY A 186 15.86 14.40 -7.93
C GLY A 186 15.40 13.19 -8.76
N LYS A 187 15.14 12.03 -8.14
CA LYS A 187 14.66 10.81 -8.81
C LYS A 187 13.15 10.89 -9.09
N THR A 188 12.78 11.81 -9.97
CA THR A 188 11.39 12.21 -10.25
C THR A 188 10.52 11.05 -10.75
N ASP A 189 11.02 10.20 -11.64
CA ASP A 189 10.22 9.11 -12.22
C ASP A 189 9.92 8.00 -11.19
N GLU A 190 10.93 7.59 -10.42
CA GLU A 190 10.76 6.66 -9.30
C GLU A 190 9.81 7.25 -8.24
N ALA A 191 9.95 8.55 -7.93
CA ALA A 191 9.09 9.24 -6.98
C ALA A 191 7.62 9.24 -7.43
N ARG A 192 7.36 9.55 -8.71
CA ARG A 192 6.01 9.50 -9.30
C ARG A 192 5.42 8.10 -9.24
N LYS A 193 6.22 7.07 -9.52
CA LYS A 193 5.80 5.66 -9.44
C LYS A 193 5.36 5.30 -8.02
N GLU A 194 6.16 5.62 -7.01
CA GLU A 194 5.81 5.33 -5.62
C GLU A 194 4.64 6.18 -5.11
N SER A 195 4.53 7.45 -5.52
CA SER A 195 3.36 8.29 -5.25
C SER A 195 2.07 7.69 -5.81
N ARG A 196 2.09 7.21 -7.06
CA ARG A 196 0.92 6.55 -7.67
C ARG A 196 0.56 5.25 -6.95
N ALA A 197 1.55 4.42 -6.63
CA ALA A 197 1.32 3.18 -5.89
C ALA A 197 0.71 3.46 -4.50
N ALA A 198 1.17 4.52 -3.80
CA ALA A 198 0.59 4.95 -2.54
C ALA A 198 -0.87 5.43 -2.70
N ALA A 199 -1.16 6.19 -3.76
CA ALA A 199 -2.52 6.67 -4.04
C ALA A 199 -3.48 5.53 -4.37
N ILE A 200 -3.05 4.54 -5.15
CA ILE A 200 -3.84 3.32 -5.45
C ILE A 200 -4.14 2.55 -4.17
N ALA A 201 -3.13 2.33 -3.32
CA ALA A 201 -3.32 1.65 -2.05
C ALA A 201 -4.31 2.41 -1.15
N HIS A 202 -4.22 3.74 -1.11
CA HIS A 202 -5.14 4.57 -0.34
C HIS A 202 -6.58 4.49 -0.86
N ALA A 203 -6.79 4.64 -2.16
CA ALA A 203 -8.10 4.55 -2.78
C ALA A 203 -8.76 3.19 -2.50
N ARG A 204 -7.98 2.09 -2.54
CA ARG A 204 -8.48 0.76 -2.17
C ARG A 204 -8.90 0.65 -0.71
N VAL A 205 -8.22 1.34 0.21
CA VAL A 205 -8.65 1.40 1.62
C VAL A 205 -9.95 2.18 1.76
N VAL A 206 -10.06 3.34 1.11
CA VAL A 206 -11.28 4.15 1.12
C VAL A 206 -12.48 3.35 0.60
N LEU A 207 -12.32 2.63 -0.51
CA LEU A 207 -13.39 1.81 -1.10
C LEU A 207 -13.79 0.58 -0.27
N LYS A 208 -12.98 0.14 0.71
CA LYS A 208 -13.41 -0.88 1.67
C LYS A 208 -14.48 -0.33 2.61
N ASP A 209 -14.32 0.92 3.05
CA ASP A 209 -15.23 1.57 3.99
C ASP A 209 -16.41 2.24 3.25
N PHE A 210 -16.16 2.75 2.04
CA PHE A 210 -17.13 3.47 1.21
C PHE A 210 -17.21 2.84 -0.19
N PRO A 211 -17.84 1.65 -0.33
CA PRO A 211 -17.81 0.87 -1.57
C PRO A 211 -18.60 1.47 -2.74
N TYR A 212 -19.29 2.60 -2.53
CA TYR A 212 -20.07 3.30 -3.55
C TYR A 212 -19.57 4.73 -3.79
N ASP A 213 -18.36 5.07 -3.32
CA ASP A 213 -17.79 6.40 -3.52
C ASP A 213 -17.33 6.59 -4.98
N LEU A 214 -18.22 7.19 -5.79
CA LEU A 214 -18.00 7.44 -7.22
C LEU A 214 -16.68 8.18 -7.51
N PRO A 215 -16.31 9.26 -6.77
CA PRO A 215 -15.05 9.95 -7.01
C PRO A 215 -13.84 9.05 -6.82
N THR A 216 -13.80 8.22 -5.76
CA THR A 216 -12.66 7.31 -5.53
C THR A 216 -12.56 6.22 -6.60
N HIS A 217 -13.68 5.68 -7.09
CA HIS A 217 -13.65 4.75 -8.23
C HIS A 217 -13.10 5.43 -9.49
N ASN A 218 -13.53 6.66 -9.79
CA ASN A 218 -13.03 7.43 -10.92
C ASN A 218 -11.52 7.69 -10.84
N ASP A 219 -11.04 8.17 -9.70
CA ASP A 219 -9.62 8.46 -9.45
C ASP A 219 -8.77 7.18 -9.48
N LEU A 220 -9.28 6.09 -8.90
CA LEU A 220 -8.61 4.79 -8.97
C LEU A 220 -8.49 4.30 -10.42
N GLY A 221 -9.54 4.48 -11.23
CA GLY A 221 -9.51 4.15 -12.65
C GLY A 221 -8.39 4.89 -13.41
N VAL A 222 -8.27 6.20 -13.19
CA VAL A 222 -7.21 7.03 -13.76
C VAL A 222 -5.83 6.59 -13.29
N LEU A 223 -5.65 6.31 -12.00
CA LEU A 223 -4.37 5.89 -11.43
C LEU A 223 -3.93 4.52 -11.98
N LEU A 224 -4.86 3.58 -12.13
CA LEU A 224 -4.59 2.26 -12.72
C LEU A 224 -4.19 2.38 -14.19
N MET A 225 -4.88 3.22 -14.97
CA MET A 225 -4.48 3.54 -16.36
C MET A 225 -3.05 4.10 -16.44
N GLN A 226 -2.70 5.06 -15.57
CA GLN A 226 -1.36 5.67 -15.54
C GLN A 226 -0.25 4.72 -15.09
N THR A 227 -0.59 3.58 -14.48
CA THR A 227 0.36 2.56 -14.03
C THR A 227 0.36 1.31 -14.91
N GLY A 228 -0.39 1.34 -16.02
CA GLY A 228 -0.45 0.28 -17.02
C GLY A 228 -1.49 -0.80 -16.75
N ASP A 229 -2.20 -0.77 -15.61
CA ASP A 229 -3.33 -1.67 -15.34
C ASP A 229 -4.61 -1.16 -16.02
N VAL A 230 -4.64 -1.27 -17.34
CA VAL A 230 -5.69 -0.70 -18.19
C VAL A 230 -7.03 -1.39 -17.95
N ARG A 231 -7.02 -2.71 -17.77
CA ARG A 231 -8.24 -3.48 -17.49
C ARG A 231 -8.79 -3.17 -16.10
N GLY A 232 -7.91 -3.03 -15.10
CA GLY A 232 -8.31 -2.55 -13.78
C GLY A 232 -8.93 -1.16 -13.86
N GLY A 233 -8.33 -0.25 -14.63
CA GLY A 233 -8.85 1.10 -14.85
C GLY A 233 -10.26 1.12 -15.45
N ILE A 234 -10.46 0.37 -16.53
CA ILE A 234 -11.77 0.19 -17.17
C ILE A 234 -12.80 -0.37 -16.19
N ALA A 235 -12.44 -1.42 -15.44
CA ALA A 235 -13.35 -2.06 -14.49
C ALA A 235 -13.82 -1.10 -13.39
N GLU A 236 -12.96 -0.17 -12.93
CA GLU A 236 -13.38 0.84 -11.95
C GLU A 236 -14.35 1.87 -12.54
N TRP A 237 -14.12 2.36 -13.77
CA TRP A 237 -15.09 3.24 -14.43
C TRP A 237 -16.41 2.52 -14.77
N GLU A 238 -16.37 1.24 -15.12
CA GLU A 238 -17.58 0.43 -15.29
C GLU A 238 -18.37 0.30 -13.98
N LYS A 239 -17.70 0.15 -12.83
CA LYS A 239 -18.37 0.19 -11.52
C LYS A 239 -18.99 1.56 -11.26
N THR A 240 -18.28 2.66 -11.56
CA THR A 240 -18.85 4.00 -11.46
C THR A 240 -20.14 4.11 -12.27
N LEU A 241 -20.14 3.68 -13.53
CA LEU A 241 -21.32 3.72 -14.40
C LEU A 241 -22.43 2.75 -14.01
N ALA A 242 -22.12 1.68 -13.28
CA ALA A 242 -23.12 0.79 -12.71
C ALA A 242 -23.85 1.41 -11.52
N ILE A 243 -23.17 2.28 -10.77
CA ILE A 243 -23.74 3.02 -9.62
C ILE A 243 -24.46 4.28 -10.11
N ASP A 244 -23.82 5.08 -10.96
CA ASP A 244 -24.37 6.27 -11.61
C ASP A 244 -24.12 6.23 -13.13
N PRO A 245 -25.13 5.82 -13.93
CA PRO A 245 -25.01 5.78 -15.38
C PRO A 245 -24.73 7.13 -16.05
N ASP A 246 -24.96 8.25 -15.36
CA ASP A 246 -24.81 9.61 -15.87
C ASP A 246 -23.53 10.30 -15.34
N ASP A 247 -22.61 9.54 -14.72
CA ASP A 247 -21.31 10.08 -14.30
C ASP A 247 -20.45 10.48 -15.53
N GLY A 248 -20.40 11.79 -15.79
CA GLY A 248 -19.73 12.35 -16.97
C GLY A 248 -18.23 12.04 -17.04
N ASN A 249 -17.56 11.91 -15.89
CA ASN A 249 -16.13 11.60 -15.85
C ASN A 249 -15.86 10.17 -16.29
N ALA A 250 -16.61 9.19 -15.74
CA ALA A 250 -16.50 7.79 -16.11
C ALA A 250 -16.90 7.56 -17.57
N LEU A 251 -17.99 8.19 -18.04
CA LEU A 251 -18.41 8.12 -19.44
C LEU A 251 -17.30 8.62 -20.37
N ASN A 252 -16.73 9.79 -20.09
CA ASN A 252 -15.68 10.37 -20.91
C ASN A 252 -14.38 9.57 -20.86
N ASN A 253 -13.92 9.17 -19.67
CA ASN A 253 -12.68 8.43 -19.50
C ASN A 253 -12.74 7.03 -20.15
N LEU A 254 -13.84 6.30 -19.94
CA LEU A 254 -14.04 5.00 -20.56
C LEU A 254 -14.17 5.12 -22.08
N ALA A 255 -14.95 6.09 -22.59
CA ALA A 255 -15.06 6.32 -24.03
C ALA A 255 -13.72 6.66 -24.67
N TRP A 256 -12.91 7.48 -24.00
CA TRP A 256 -11.57 7.85 -24.48
C TRP A 256 -10.69 6.61 -24.65
N VAL A 257 -10.58 5.77 -23.63
CA VAL A 257 -9.76 4.55 -23.69
C VAL A 257 -10.29 3.59 -24.75
N LEU A 258 -11.60 3.38 -24.83
CA LEU A 258 -12.19 2.50 -25.85
C LEU A 258 -12.02 3.05 -27.28
N ALA A 259 -11.73 4.34 -27.46
CA ALA A 259 -11.50 4.95 -28.77
C ALA A 259 -10.02 4.97 -29.19
N THR A 260 -9.11 5.28 -28.26
CA THR A 260 -7.75 5.72 -28.60
C THR A 260 -6.65 4.74 -28.18
N PHE A 261 -6.96 3.73 -27.37
CA PHE A 261 -5.92 2.86 -26.81
C PHE A 261 -5.14 2.11 -27.93
N PRO A 262 -3.81 1.95 -27.83
CA PRO A 262 -3.01 1.39 -28.91
C PRO A 262 -3.44 -0.02 -29.32
N GLN A 263 -3.77 -0.86 -28.33
CA GLN A 263 -4.15 -2.26 -28.51
C GLN A 263 -5.62 -2.39 -28.92
N ASP A 264 -5.86 -3.05 -30.06
CA ASP A 264 -7.18 -3.30 -30.65
C ASP A 264 -8.11 -4.07 -29.70
N GLU A 265 -7.58 -4.93 -28.83
CA GLU A 265 -8.38 -5.73 -27.89
C GLU A 265 -9.04 -4.88 -26.79
N ILE A 266 -8.54 -3.68 -26.54
CA ILE A 266 -9.13 -2.72 -25.61
C ILE A 266 -10.13 -1.81 -26.33
N ARG A 267 -9.90 -1.52 -27.61
CA ARG A 267 -10.73 -0.60 -28.36
C ARG A 267 -12.12 -1.18 -28.67
N ASN A 268 -13.13 -0.32 -28.63
CA ASN A 268 -14.49 -0.62 -29.02
C ASN A 268 -15.18 0.65 -29.49
N GLY A 269 -15.03 0.98 -30.78
CA GLY A 269 -15.56 2.22 -31.36
C GLY A 269 -17.06 2.42 -31.16
N LYS A 270 -17.86 1.35 -31.31
CA LYS A 270 -19.32 1.42 -31.09
C LYS A 270 -19.64 1.84 -29.66
N ARG A 271 -19.04 1.17 -28.68
CA ARG A 271 -19.25 1.50 -27.27
C ARG A 271 -18.70 2.87 -26.91
N ALA A 272 -17.56 3.25 -27.47
CA ALA A 272 -16.98 4.59 -27.28
C ALA A 272 -17.93 5.69 -27.77
N VAL A 273 -18.57 5.51 -28.93
CA VAL A 273 -19.57 6.46 -29.47
C VAL A 273 -20.80 6.51 -28.56
N GLU A 274 -21.32 5.38 -28.11
CA GLU A 274 -22.46 5.33 -27.17
C GLU A 274 -22.17 6.14 -25.90
N LEU A 275 -21.02 5.90 -25.26
CA LEU A 275 -20.65 6.54 -24.00
C LEU A 275 -20.34 8.04 -24.16
N SER A 276 -19.57 8.41 -25.19
CA SER A 276 -19.21 9.82 -25.44
C SER A 276 -20.39 10.66 -25.94
N THR A 277 -21.33 10.06 -26.69
CA THR A 277 -22.59 10.73 -27.05
C THR A 277 -23.43 10.99 -25.82
N LYS A 278 -23.50 10.01 -24.90
CA LYS A 278 -24.19 10.23 -23.63
C LYS A 278 -23.52 11.36 -22.83
N ALA A 279 -22.20 11.35 -22.71
CA ALA A 279 -21.43 12.39 -22.02
C ALA A 279 -21.67 13.80 -22.60
N SER A 280 -21.78 13.93 -23.93
CA SER A 280 -21.99 15.23 -24.57
C SER A 280 -23.40 15.81 -24.36
N THR A 281 -24.38 14.98 -24.03
CA THR A 281 -25.76 15.41 -23.71
C THR A 281 -25.96 15.87 -22.26
N LEU A 282 -25.01 15.57 -21.37
CA LEU A 282 -25.08 15.96 -19.96
C LEU A 282 -24.75 17.45 -19.76
N PRO A 283 -25.15 18.07 -18.63
CA PRO A 283 -24.73 19.42 -18.29
C PRO A 283 -23.19 19.56 -18.31
N GLY A 284 -22.67 20.49 -19.09
CA GLY A 284 -21.22 20.65 -19.30
C GLY A 284 -20.61 19.73 -20.36
N GLY A 285 -21.42 18.88 -21.01
CA GLY A 285 -21.02 17.99 -22.11
C GLY A 285 -20.58 18.70 -23.39
N ASP A 286 -20.92 19.98 -23.56
CA ASP A 286 -20.44 20.84 -24.66
C ASP A 286 -19.03 21.43 -24.39
N SER A 287 -18.24 20.75 -23.55
CA SER A 287 -16.85 21.15 -23.32
C SER A 287 -15.93 20.65 -24.43
N PRO A 288 -14.85 21.39 -24.76
CA PRO A 288 -13.87 20.94 -25.76
C PRO A 288 -13.30 19.55 -25.49
N MET A 289 -13.15 19.16 -24.21
CA MET A 289 -12.62 17.86 -23.81
C MET A 289 -13.58 16.72 -24.08
N VAL A 290 -14.88 16.89 -23.81
CA VAL A 290 -15.89 15.86 -24.09
C VAL A 290 -16.08 15.70 -25.60
N LEU A 291 -16.10 16.82 -26.35
CA LEU A 291 -16.17 16.79 -27.81
C LEU A 291 -14.92 16.17 -28.45
N ARG A 292 -13.73 16.38 -27.87
CA ARG A 292 -12.51 15.69 -28.28
C ARG A 292 -12.67 14.17 -28.22
N THR A 293 -13.20 13.66 -27.12
CA THR A 293 -13.46 12.23 -26.93
C THR A 293 -14.49 11.70 -27.93
N LEU A 294 -15.59 12.44 -28.14
CA LEU A 294 -16.61 12.07 -29.12
C LEU A 294 -16.05 12.01 -30.55
N ALA A 295 -15.22 12.97 -30.94
CA ALA A 295 -14.56 12.97 -32.24
C ALA A 295 -13.63 11.74 -32.41
N ALA A 296 -12.83 11.43 -31.38
CA ALA A 296 -11.99 10.24 -31.39
C ALA A 296 -12.81 8.94 -31.49
N ALA A 297 -13.94 8.86 -30.79
CA ALA A 297 -14.85 7.72 -30.85
C ALA A 297 -15.47 7.54 -32.23
N HIS A 298 -15.92 8.62 -32.87
CA HIS A 298 -16.40 8.59 -34.26
C HIS A 298 -15.31 8.09 -35.23
N ALA A 299 -14.08 8.58 -35.09
CA ALA A 299 -12.96 8.14 -35.91
C ALA A 299 -12.66 6.65 -35.71
N GLU A 300 -12.72 6.14 -34.47
CA GLU A 300 -12.56 4.71 -34.18
C GLU A 300 -13.68 3.85 -34.78
N ALA A 301 -14.91 4.37 -34.84
CA ALA A 301 -16.03 3.72 -35.50
C ALA A 301 -15.98 3.81 -37.04
N GLY A 302 -14.98 4.51 -37.62
CA GLY A 302 -14.83 4.73 -39.06
C GLY A 302 -15.66 5.90 -39.61
N ASP A 303 -16.37 6.64 -38.75
CA ASP A 303 -17.20 7.79 -39.12
C ASP A 303 -16.38 9.09 -39.11
N PHE A 304 -15.47 9.21 -40.09
CA PHE A 304 -14.58 10.36 -40.19
C PHE A 304 -15.30 11.67 -40.48
N SER A 305 -16.49 11.63 -41.08
CA SER A 305 -17.28 12.84 -41.34
C SER A 305 -17.72 13.50 -40.03
N ASN A 306 -18.30 12.72 -39.12
CA ASN A 306 -18.67 13.22 -37.79
C ASN A 306 -17.46 13.48 -36.90
N ALA A 307 -16.36 12.71 -37.05
CA ALA A 307 -15.12 12.99 -36.33
C ALA A 307 -14.55 14.38 -36.66
N VAL A 308 -14.48 14.73 -37.95
CA VAL A 308 -13.95 16.03 -38.41
C VAL A 308 -14.85 17.18 -37.95
N SER A 309 -16.17 17.07 -38.11
CA SER A 309 -17.10 18.14 -37.70
C SER A 309 -17.08 18.37 -36.18
N THR A 310 -17.04 17.28 -35.40
CA THR A 310 -16.99 17.34 -33.93
C THR A 310 -15.65 17.88 -33.44
N ALA A 311 -14.53 17.44 -34.01
CA ALA A 311 -13.20 17.95 -33.66
C ALA A 311 -13.03 19.43 -34.01
N GLN A 312 -13.62 19.90 -35.13
CA GLN A 312 -13.62 21.32 -35.48
C GLN A 312 -14.38 22.14 -34.43
N ARG A 313 -15.58 21.71 -34.02
CA ARG A 313 -16.35 22.37 -32.95
C ARG A 313 -15.56 22.41 -31.64
N ALA A 314 -14.91 21.31 -31.26
CA ALA A 314 -14.05 21.26 -30.07
C ALA A 314 -12.90 22.29 -30.15
N LEU A 315 -12.27 22.41 -31.32
CA LEU A 315 -11.18 23.35 -31.58
C LEU A 315 -11.65 24.81 -31.50
N ASP A 316 -12.80 25.11 -32.08
CA ASP A 316 -13.39 26.46 -32.06
C ASP A 316 -13.68 26.88 -30.62
N LEU A 317 -14.29 26.00 -29.82
CA LEU A 317 -14.54 26.23 -28.40
C LEU A 317 -13.25 26.38 -27.59
N ALA A 318 -12.24 25.52 -27.82
CA ALA A 318 -10.95 25.63 -27.13
C ALA A 318 -10.24 26.97 -27.46
N THR A 319 -10.36 27.43 -28.70
CA THR A 319 -9.80 28.70 -29.16
C THR A 319 -10.55 29.88 -28.54
N ALA A 320 -11.88 29.84 -28.50
CA ALA A 320 -12.71 30.85 -27.84
C ALA A 320 -12.43 30.95 -26.33
N GLN A 321 -12.08 29.83 -25.69
CA GLN A 321 -11.68 29.75 -24.28
C GLN A 321 -10.22 30.16 -24.03
N ASN A 322 -9.46 30.56 -25.07
CA ASN A 322 -8.02 30.84 -25.01
C ASN A 322 -7.17 29.66 -24.48
N ASN A 323 -7.65 28.42 -24.63
CA ASN A 323 -6.91 27.23 -24.24
C ASN A 323 -5.96 26.79 -25.37
N ASN A 324 -4.86 27.53 -25.52
CA ASN A 324 -3.90 27.36 -26.62
C ASN A 324 -3.27 25.96 -26.66
N SER A 325 -3.06 25.33 -25.49
CA SER A 325 -2.50 23.98 -25.39
C SER A 325 -3.46 22.94 -25.98
N LEU A 326 -4.74 22.99 -25.58
CA LEU A 326 -5.76 22.09 -26.10
C LEU A 326 -6.04 22.35 -27.58
N ALA A 327 -6.14 23.61 -28.00
CA ALA A 327 -6.34 23.96 -29.41
C ALA A 327 -5.22 23.41 -30.31
N THR A 328 -3.96 23.44 -29.84
CA THR A 328 -2.83 22.86 -30.58
C THR A 328 -2.94 21.34 -30.69
N THR A 329 -3.40 20.67 -29.64
CA THR A 329 -3.64 19.22 -29.66
C THR A 329 -4.78 18.85 -30.60
N LEU A 330 -5.91 19.56 -30.52
CA LEU A 330 -7.07 19.36 -31.38
C LEU A 330 -6.78 19.60 -32.87
N ARG A 331 -5.95 20.59 -33.22
CA ARG A 331 -5.53 20.80 -34.62
C ARG A 331 -4.77 19.59 -35.18
N ARG A 332 -3.90 18.97 -34.37
CA ARG A 332 -3.15 17.78 -34.77
C ARG A 332 -4.08 16.58 -34.98
N GLU A 333 -4.98 16.36 -34.03
CA GLU A 333 -5.97 15.27 -34.11
C GLU A 333 -6.94 15.47 -35.28
N LEU A 334 -7.42 16.69 -35.51
CA LEU A 334 -8.29 17.04 -36.64
C LEU A 334 -7.63 16.73 -37.99
N ALA A 335 -6.33 17.03 -38.15
CA ALA A 335 -5.60 16.72 -39.37
C ALA A 335 -5.53 15.20 -39.63
N LEU A 336 -5.41 14.38 -38.58
CA LEU A 336 -5.48 12.92 -38.70
C LEU A 336 -6.87 12.49 -39.19
N TYR A 337 -7.94 13.03 -38.60
CA TYR A 337 -9.30 12.69 -38.97
C TYR A 337 -9.64 13.11 -40.41
N GLN A 338 -9.13 14.27 -40.87
CA GLN A 338 -9.25 14.72 -42.27
C GLN A 338 -8.52 13.78 -43.24
N ALA A 339 -7.44 13.14 -42.80
CA ALA A 339 -6.72 12.11 -43.54
C ALA A 339 -7.32 10.70 -43.35
N SER A 340 -8.53 10.57 -42.79
CA SER A 340 -9.17 9.28 -42.47
C SER A 340 -8.31 8.35 -41.61
N THR A 341 -7.52 8.94 -40.71
CA THR A 341 -6.66 8.22 -39.78
C THR A 341 -7.15 8.46 -38.35
N PRO A 342 -7.45 7.42 -37.57
CA PRO A 342 -7.88 7.60 -36.18
C PRO A 342 -6.69 7.94 -35.28
N TYR A 343 -6.96 8.67 -34.20
CA TYR A 343 -5.94 9.01 -33.21
C TYR A 343 -5.66 7.81 -32.30
N ARG A 344 -4.38 7.61 -31.97
CA ARG A 344 -3.92 6.61 -31.00
C ARG A 344 -3.07 7.29 -29.95
N GLU A 345 -3.34 6.98 -28.68
CA GLU A 345 -2.44 7.42 -27.61
C GLU A 345 -1.09 6.70 -27.71
N ALA A 346 -0.08 7.28 -27.07
CA ALA A 346 1.13 6.53 -26.78
C ALA A 346 0.81 5.50 -25.69
N PRO A 347 1.38 4.28 -25.74
CA PRO A 347 1.22 3.33 -24.64
C PRO A 347 1.71 3.96 -23.33
N PRO A 348 1.03 3.67 -22.20
CA PRO A 348 1.49 4.14 -20.90
C PRO A 348 2.94 3.68 -20.63
N PRO A 349 3.74 4.51 -19.94
CA PRO A 349 5.17 4.28 -19.73
C PRO A 349 5.50 3.08 -18.85
#